data_AF-A0A949LP37-F1
#
_entry.id   AF-A0A949LP37-F1
#
_cell.length_a   1.000
_cell.length_b   1.000
_cell.length_c   1.000
_cell.angle_alpha   90.00
_cell.angle_beta   90.00
_cell.angle_gamma   90.00
#
_symmetry.space_group_name_H-M   'P 1'
#
loop_
_entity.id
_entity.type
_entity.pdbx_description
1 polymer ?
#
loop_
_entity_poly.entity_id
_entity_poly.type
_entity_poly.pdbx_seq_one_letter_code
_entity_poly.pdbx_strand_id
1 'polypeptide(L)'
;MKLSMRDLMDRMGVGRNLSPYETQPWVHVDGTEGITASAEVRMNGDGDEIEAELQFLYDNPPAGKAPVEQIVWMKIKPQIRLQGLWATTDLWVKKENYANKVYGWEEKACNFFRACVRELKAERLPDIEMLISREFAAREVFGGGAGEGSNKSPQIKSNQLLYDMKNPHARGF
;
A
#
# COMPACT_ATOMS: atom_id res chain seq x y z
N MET A 1 -8.49 4.85 8.71
CA MET A 1 -8.63 4.93 7.25
C MET A 1 -10.07 4.59 6.87
N LYS A 2 -10.67 5.32 5.93
CA LYS A 2 -12.03 5.07 5.43
C LYS A 2 -12.02 5.29 3.93
N LEU A 3 -12.21 4.24 3.14
CA LEU A 3 -12.07 4.33 1.69
C LEU A 3 -13.31 3.82 0.97
N SER A 4 -13.59 4.41 -0.19
CA SER A 4 -14.48 3.77 -1.16
C SER A 4 -13.84 2.48 -1.67
N MET A 5 -14.63 1.56 -2.23
CA MET A 5 -14.11 0.33 -2.82
C MET A 5 -13.04 0.64 -3.89
N ARG A 6 -13.27 1.65 -4.74
CA ARG A 6 -12.34 2.03 -5.79
C ARG A 6 -11.01 2.52 -5.22
N ASP A 7 -11.06 3.44 -4.25
CA ASP A 7 -9.85 3.99 -3.63
C ASP A 7 -9.07 2.90 -2.88
N LEU A 8 -9.77 1.96 -2.23
CA LEU A 8 -9.15 0.82 -1.59
C LEU A 8 -8.39 -0.04 -2.60
N MET A 9 -9.02 -0.41 -3.73
CA MET A 9 -8.39 -1.23 -4.76
C MET A 9 -7.18 -0.56 -5.41
N ASP A 10 -7.27 0.76 -5.66
CA ASP A 10 -6.14 1.53 -6.17
C ASP A 10 -5.00 1.59 -5.14
N ARG A 11 -5.33 1.75 -3.85
CA ARG A 11 -4.34 1.77 -2.77
C ARG A 11 -3.70 0.40 -2.52
N MET A 12 -4.41 -0.68 -2.79
CA MET A 12 -3.89 -2.05 -2.74
C MET A 12 -3.09 -2.44 -4.00
N GLY A 13 -3.08 -1.60 -5.03
CA GLY A 13 -2.36 -1.86 -6.28
C GLY A 13 -3.10 -2.79 -7.26
N VAL A 14 -4.39 -3.06 -7.03
CA VAL A 14 -5.27 -3.89 -7.88
C VAL A 14 -5.68 -3.14 -9.15
N GLY A 15 -6.02 -1.85 -9.03
CA GLY A 15 -6.35 -0.99 -10.19
C GLY A 15 -7.74 -1.21 -10.83
N ARG A 16 -8.51 -2.17 -10.32
CA ARG A 16 -9.89 -2.48 -10.72
C ARG A 16 -10.72 -2.87 -9.49
N ASN A 17 -12.04 -2.75 -9.59
CA ASN A 17 -12.92 -3.27 -8.55
C ASN A 17 -12.96 -4.79 -8.65
N LEU A 18 -12.89 -5.46 -7.49
CA LEU A 18 -13.12 -6.90 -7.38
C LEU A 18 -14.61 -7.14 -7.13
N SER A 19 -15.19 -8.02 -7.93
CA SER A 19 -16.53 -8.60 -7.71
C SER A 19 -16.43 -9.79 -6.73
N PRO A 20 -17.54 -10.31 -6.18
CA PRO A 20 -17.50 -11.51 -5.35
C PRO A 20 -16.77 -12.67 -6.03
N TYR A 21 -15.99 -13.42 -5.26
CA TYR A 21 -15.10 -14.50 -5.72
C TYR A 21 -13.92 -14.07 -6.62
N GLU A 22 -13.79 -12.80 -6.98
CA GLU A 22 -12.65 -12.37 -7.78
C GLU A 22 -11.39 -12.22 -6.93
N THR A 23 -10.26 -12.54 -7.56
CA THR A 23 -8.94 -12.36 -6.97
C THR A 23 -8.02 -11.60 -7.91
N GLN A 24 -6.95 -11.06 -7.33
CA GLN A 24 -5.85 -10.43 -8.04
C GLN A 24 -4.54 -10.99 -7.45
N PRO A 25 -3.90 -11.95 -8.13
CA PRO A 25 -2.61 -12.49 -7.70
C PRO A 25 -1.43 -11.70 -8.28
N TRP A 26 -0.30 -11.79 -7.59
CA TRP A 26 1.05 -11.43 -8.05
C TRP A 26 2.02 -12.48 -7.56
N VAL A 27 2.92 -12.93 -8.43
CA VAL A 27 3.91 -13.94 -8.10
C VAL A 27 5.26 -13.53 -8.67
N HIS A 28 6.30 -13.73 -7.89
CA HIS A 28 7.69 -13.64 -8.34
C HIS A 28 8.47 -14.85 -7.82
N VAL A 29 9.29 -15.44 -8.69
CA VAL A 29 10.14 -16.60 -8.37
C VAL A 29 11.59 -16.15 -8.43
N ASP A 30 12.27 -16.17 -7.30
CA ASP A 30 13.71 -15.95 -7.21
C ASP A 30 14.44 -17.29 -7.23
N GLY A 31 15.00 -17.64 -8.38
CA GLY A 31 15.78 -18.87 -8.57
C GLY A 31 17.15 -18.86 -7.89
N THR A 32 17.64 -17.70 -7.44
CA THR A 32 18.93 -17.60 -6.74
C THR A 32 18.78 -17.96 -5.28
N GLU A 33 17.75 -17.43 -4.63
CA GLU A 33 17.45 -17.72 -3.22
C GLU A 33 16.55 -18.95 -3.04
N GLY A 34 15.93 -19.46 -4.11
CA GLY A 34 14.98 -20.57 -4.05
C GLY A 34 13.70 -20.18 -3.31
N ILE A 35 13.20 -18.97 -3.56
CA ILE A 35 12.03 -18.39 -2.90
C ILE A 35 11.00 -17.98 -3.94
N THR A 36 9.77 -18.45 -3.77
CA THR A 36 8.61 -17.94 -4.49
C THR A 36 7.82 -17.01 -3.57
N ALA A 37 7.71 -15.74 -3.95
CA ALA A 37 6.85 -14.79 -3.28
C ALA A 37 5.50 -14.70 -4.01
N SER A 38 4.42 -15.01 -3.29
CA SER A 38 3.05 -14.98 -3.80
C SER A 38 2.22 -14.01 -2.98
N ALA A 39 1.68 -12.98 -3.62
CA ALA A 39 0.72 -12.07 -3.04
C ALA A 39 -0.65 -12.21 -3.72
N GLU A 40 -1.71 -12.02 -2.97
CA GLU A 40 -3.07 -12.03 -3.50
C GLU A 40 -3.93 -11.00 -2.76
N VAL A 41 -4.86 -10.36 -3.49
CA VAL A 41 -6.05 -9.75 -2.91
C VAL A 41 -7.26 -10.51 -3.42
N ARG A 42 -8.14 -10.95 -2.52
CA ARG A 42 -9.36 -11.70 -2.86
C ARG A 42 -10.59 -11.08 -2.20
N MET A 43 -11.70 -11.08 -2.94
CA MET A 43 -13.03 -10.79 -2.41
C MET A 43 -13.74 -12.10 -2.05
N ASN A 44 -14.39 -12.16 -0.90
CA ASN A 44 -15.19 -13.31 -0.51
C ASN A 44 -16.44 -13.47 -1.41
N GLY A 45 -17.19 -14.56 -1.19
CA GLY A 45 -18.39 -14.87 -1.98
C GLY A 45 -19.57 -13.92 -1.76
N ASP A 46 -19.62 -13.27 -0.60
CA ASP A 46 -20.70 -12.34 -0.24
C ASP A 46 -20.40 -10.90 -0.68
N GLY A 47 -19.17 -10.60 -1.11
CA GLY A 47 -18.76 -9.26 -1.54
C GLY A 47 -18.58 -8.26 -0.40
N ASP A 48 -18.48 -8.73 0.85
CA ASP A 48 -18.41 -7.92 2.06
C ASP A 48 -17.11 -8.14 2.87
N GLU A 49 -16.17 -8.91 2.34
CA GLU A 49 -14.86 -9.13 2.94
C GLU A 49 -13.78 -9.21 1.87
N ILE A 50 -12.73 -8.43 2.07
CA ILE A 50 -11.50 -8.51 1.28
C ILE A 50 -10.40 -9.04 2.16
N GLU A 51 -9.70 -10.05 1.67
CA GLU A 51 -8.46 -10.53 2.27
C GLU A 51 -7.30 -10.18 1.35
N ALA A 52 -6.20 -9.74 1.95
CA ALA A 52 -4.95 -9.52 1.25
C ALA A 52 -3.85 -10.30 1.96
N GLU A 53 -3.07 -11.06 1.18
CA GLU A 53 -2.05 -11.94 1.72
C GLU A 53 -0.77 -11.89 0.90
N LEU A 54 0.35 -12.11 1.59
CA LEU A 54 1.66 -12.34 1.00
C LEU A 54 2.30 -13.54 1.71
N GLN A 55 2.78 -14.50 0.94
CA GLN A 55 3.44 -15.71 1.40
C GLN A 55 4.77 -15.89 0.68
N PHE A 56 5.77 -16.38 1.41
CA PHE A 56 7.01 -16.89 0.84
C PHE A 56 7.00 -18.41 0.90
N LEU A 57 7.25 -19.04 -0.24
CA LEU A 57 7.41 -20.47 -0.39
C LEU A 57 8.89 -20.75 -0.64
N TYR A 58 9.50 -21.58 0.20
CA TYR A 58 10.92 -21.90 0.12
C TYR A 58 11.11 -23.28 -0.51
N ASP A 59 11.91 -23.37 -1.56
CA ASP A 59 12.26 -24.64 -2.18
C ASP A 59 13.06 -25.52 -1.23
N ASN A 60 14.01 -24.89 -0.51
CA ASN A 60 14.82 -25.51 0.54
C ASN A 60 14.62 -24.71 1.84
N PRO A 61 13.63 -25.06 2.68
CA PRO A 61 13.33 -24.30 3.89
C PRO A 61 14.53 -24.32 4.85
N PRO A 62 14.93 -23.15 5.39
CA PRO A 62 15.96 -23.08 6.43
C PRO A 62 15.58 -23.91 7.66
N ALA A 63 16.57 -24.40 8.41
CA ALA A 63 16.33 -25.19 9.61
C ALA A 63 15.41 -24.45 10.60
N GLY A 64 14.30 -25.09 10.98
CA GLY A 64 13.30 -24.52 11.87
C GLY A 64 12.26 -23.59 11.22
N LYS A 65 12.35 -23.34 9.90
CA LYS A 65 11.30 -22.65 9.14
C LYS A 65 10.38 -23.64 8.43
N ALA A 66 9.11 -23.25 8.27
CA ALA A 66 8.17 -23.99 7.46
C ALA A 66 8.44 -23.74 5.96
N PRO A 67 8.09 -24.69 5.06
CA PRO A 67 8.17 -24.50 3.62
C PRO A 67 7.35 -23.31 3.11
N VAL A 68 6.29 -22.94 3.84
CA VAL A 68 5.45 -21.77 3.55
C VAL A 68 5.45 -20.86 4.77
N GLU A 69 5.79 -19.60 4.56
CA GLU A 69 5.77 -18.55 5.58
C GLU A 69 4.76 -17.47 5.20
N GLN A 70 3.72 -17.30 6.01
CA GLN A 70 2.79 -16.19 5.89
C GLN A 70 3.49 -14.90 6.33
N ILE A 71 3.75 -14.02 5.37
CA ILE A 71 4.43 -12.76 5.59
C ILE A 71 3.44 -11.68 6.00
N VAL A 72 2.35 -11.52 5.25
CA VAL A 72 1.25 -10.63 5.61
C VAL A 72 -0.07 -11.31 5.42
N TRP A 73 -0.98 -11.08 6.35
CA TRP A 73 -2.40 -11.34 6.17
C TRP A 73 -3.17 -10.14 6.71
N MET A 74 -4.12 -9.66 5.93
CA MET A 74 -4.91 -8.49 6.23
C MET A 74 -6.37 -8.74 5.87
N LYS A 75 -7.27 -8.29 6.73
CA LYS A 75 -8.72 -8.35 6.51
C LYS A 75 -9.30 -6.95 6.45
N ILE A 76 -10.16 -6.71 5.46
CA ILE A 76 -10.79 -5.42 5.21
C ILE A 76 -12.29 -5.65 5.04
N LYS A 77 -13.11 -4.86 5.75
CA LYS A 77 -14.57 -5.00 5.77
C LYS A 77 -15.27 -3.65 5.60
N PRO A 78 -16.49 -3.62 5.02
CA PRO A 78 -17.31 -2.43 5.02
C PRO A 78 -17.79 -2.16 6.45
N GLN A 79 -17.72 -0.90 6.87
CA GLN A 79 -18.12 -0.49 8.21
C GLN A 79 -19.48 0.19 8.16
N ILE A 80 -20.48 -0.41 8.81
CA ILE A 80 -21.86 0.12 8.86
C ILE A 80 -21.87 1.55 9.40
N ARG A 81 -21.10 1.82 10.47
CA ARG A 81 -20.99 3.16 11.09
C ARG A 81 -20.38 4.20 10.14
N LEU A 82 -19.75 3.78 9.05
CA LEU A 82 -19.09 4.62 8.07
C LEU A 82 -19.81 4.59 6.73
N GLN A 83 -21.13 4.35 6.72
CA GLN A 83 -21.95 4.33 5.51
C GLN A 83 -21.45 3.31 4.46
N GLY A 84 -20.91 2.18 4.93
CA GLY A 84 -20.38 1.13 4.05
C GLY A 84 -18.98 1.40 3.48
N LEU A 85 -18.28 2.44 3.95
CA LEU A 85 -16.86 2.62 3.63
C LEU A 85 -16.03 1.47 4.20
N TRP A 86 -15.00 1.08 3.45
CA TRP A 86 -14.13 -0.03 3.80
C TRP A 86 -13.01 0.43 4.74
N ALA A 87 -12.71 -0.41 5.71
CA ALA A 87 -11.62 -0.22 6.67
C ALA A 87 -10.96 -1.55 7.01
N THR A 88 -9.65 -1.50 7.25
CA THR A 88 -8.87 -2.65 7.69
C THR A 88 -9.29 -3.04 9.10
N THR A 89 -9.69 -4.30 9.30
CA THR A 89 -10.11 -4.81 10.62
C THR A 89 -9.01 -5.59 11.31
N ASP A 90 -8.18 -6.28 10.53
CA ASP A 90 -7.11 -7.13 11.03
C ASP A 90 -5.85 -6.97 10.18
N LEU A 91 -4.70 -6.98 10.85
CA LEU A 91 -3.40 -6.99 10.19
C LEU A 91 -2.45 -7.88 10.98
N TRP A 92 -1.90 -8.86 10.30
CA TRP A 92 -0.85 -9.73 10.80
C TRP A 92 0.34 -9.64 9.85
N VAL A 93 1.52 -9.37 10.42
CA VAL A 93 2.79 -9.32 9.70
C VAL A 93 3.77 -10.24 10.42
N LYS A 94 4.31 -11.25 9.73
CA LYS A 94 5.22 -12.26 10.29
C LYS A 94 4.76 -12.85 11.63
N LYS A 95 3.48 -13.27 11.69
CA LYS A 95 2.81 -13.83 12.89
C LYS A 95 2.62 -12.84 14.05
N GLU A 96 2.95 -11.57 13.87
CA GLU A 96 2.65 -10.53 14.84
C GLU A 96 1.39 -9.76 14.41
N ASN A 97 0.44 -9.58 15.32
CA ASN A 97 -0.73 -8.73 15.08
C ASN A 97 -0.34 -7.26 15.21
N TYR A 98 -0.53 -6.45 14.16
CA TYR A 98 -0.24 -5.02 14.12
C TYR A 98 -1.50 -4.15 14.31
N ALA A 99 -2.68 -4.76 14.39
CA ALA A 99 -3.93 -4.03 14.60
C ALA A 99 -3.83 -3.18 15.88
N ASN A 100 -4.07 -1.88 15.72
CA ASN A 100 -4.02 -0.87 16.79
C ASN A 100 -2.66 -0.71 17.50
N LYS A 101 -1.58 -1.31 17.02
CA LYS A 101 -0.24 -1.15 17.61
C LYS A 101 0.43 0.18 17.24
N VAL A 102 0.07 0.75 16.09
CA VAL A 102 0.60 2.03 15.64
C VAL A 102 -0.53 2.98 15.24
N TYR A 103 -0.28 4.28 15.35
CA TYR A 103 -1.19 5.29 14.85
C TYR A 103 -1.36 5.15 13.33
N GLY A 104 -2.61 5.23 12.86
CA GLY A 104 -2.92 5.09 11.44
C GLY A 104 -2.58 3.72 10.84
N TRP A 105 -2.52 2.65 11.66
CA TRP A 105 -2.11 1.31 11.22
C TRP A 105 -2.90 0.80 10.01
N GLU A 106 -4.19 1.13 9.89
CA GLU A 106 -5.03 0.71 8.74
C GLU A 106 -4.47 1.25 7.42
N GLU A 107 -4.03 2.51 7.40
CA GLU A 107 -3.44 3.14 6.22
C GLU A 107 -2.03 2.61 5.94
N LYS A 108 -1.23 2.46 7.00
CA LYS A 108 0.10 1.86 6.93
C LYS A 108 0.04 0.42 6.43
N ALA A 109 -0.99 -0.35 6.78
CA ALA A 109 -1.24 -1.71 6.30
C ALA A 109 -1.35 -1.75 4.77
N CYS A 110 -2.21 -0.91 4.19
CA CYS A 110 -2.39 -0.84 2.75
C CYS A 110 -1.11 -0.36 2.05
N ASN A 111 -0.41 0.63 2.60
CA ASN A 111 0.86 1.11 2.03
C ASN A 111 1.95 0.02 2.06
N PHE A 112 2.08 -0.71 3.17
CA PHE A 112 2.98 -1.85 3.30
C PHE A 112 2.69 -2.92 2.26
N PHE A 113 1.42 -3.36 2.16
CA PHE A 113 1.05 -4.37 1.18
C PHE A 113 1.31 -3.90 -0.26
N ARG A 114 0.94 -2.65 -0.58
CA ARG A 114 1.20 -2.04 -1.89
C ARG A 114 2.69 -2.00 -2.21
N ALA A 115 3.54 -1.73 -1.22
CA ALA A 115 4.98 -1.74 -1.38
C ALA A 115 5.50 -3.14 -1.74
N CYS A 116 5.01 -4.19 -1.06
CA CYS A 116 5.33 -5.56 -1.44
C CYS A 116 4.90 -5.87 -2.88
N VAL A 117 3.66 -5.53 -3.25
CA VAL A 117 3.14 -5.72 -4.61
C VAL A 117 3.99 -4.98 -5.65
N ARG A 118 4.51 -3.79 -5.32
CA ARG A 118 5.40 -3.04 -6.21
C ARG A 118 6.73 -3.76 -6.46
N GLU A 119 7.33 -4.36 -5.44
CA GLU A 119 8.54 -5.17 -5.60
C GLU A 119 8.27 -6.41 -6.45
N LEU A 120 7.15 -7.10 -6.23
CA LEU A 120 6.76 -8.25 -7.06
C LEU A 120 6.55 -7.86 -8.53
N LYS A 121 5.87 -6.73 -8.79
CA LYS A 121 5.69 -6.18 -10.14
C LYS A 121 7.01 -5.74 -10.78
N ALA A 122 8.03 -5.43 -9.98
CA ALA A 122 9.37 -5.09 -10.43
C ALA A 122 10.27 -6.33 -10.57
N GLU A 123 9.71 -7.53 -10.48
CA GLU A 123 10.43 -8.81 -10.57
C GLU A 123 11.54 -8.93 -9.52
N ARG A 124 11.25 -8.51 -8.28
CA ARG A 124 12.16 -8.63 -7.14
C ARG A 124 11.47 -9.21 -5.91
N LEU A 125 12.27 -9.88 -5.09
CA LEU A 125 11.83 -10.31 -3.77
C LEU A 125 11.64 -9.09 -2.84
N PRO A 126 10.49 -8.96 -2.16
CA PRO A 126 10.28 -7.86 -1.22
C PRO A 126 11.16 -8.01 0.04
N ASP A 127 11.96 -6.98 0.36
CA ASP A 127 12.67 -6.91 1.65
C ASP A 127 11.70 -6.49 2.76
N ILE A 128 11.18 -7.49 3.45
CA ILE A 128 10.12 -7.33 4.46
C ILE A 128 10.55 -6.48 5.64
N GLU A 129 11.78 -6.63 6.13
CA GLU A 129 12.25 -5.89 7.30
C GLU A 129 12.41 -4.40 6.99
N MET A 130 12.98 -4.10 5.83
CA MET A 130 13.08 -2.72 5.34
C MET A 130 11.68 -2.11 5.16
N LEU A 131 10.76 -2.85 4.54
CA LEU A 131 9.40 -2.37 4.31
C LEU A 131 8.63 -2.16 5.63
N ILE A 132 8.80 -3.03 6.64
CA ILE A 132 8.19 -2.86 7.96
C ILE A 132 8.72 -1.58 8.59
N SER A 133 10.05 -1.41 8.59
CA SER A 133 10.71 -0.23 9.18
C SER A 133 10.22 1.06 8.52
N ARG A 134 10.13 1.09 7.19
CA ARG A 134 9.71 2.27 6.43
C ARG A 134 8.24 2.63 6.68
N GLU A 135 7.34 1.65 6.58
CA GLU A 135 5.89 1.92 6.56
C GLU A 135 5.30 2.03 7.97
N PHE A 136 5.81 1.26 8.93
CA PHE A 136 5.33 1.25 10.32
C PHE A 136 6.14 2.14 11.27
N ALA A 137 7.18 2.86 10.80
CA ALA A 137 7.87 3.84 11.63
C ALA A 137 6.92 4.87 12.26
N ALA A 138 7.15 5.15 13.55
CA ALA A 138 6.41 6.13 14.36
C ALA A 138 6.82 7.59 14.06
N ARG A 139 7.99 7.79 13.43
CA ARG A 139 8.41 9.10 12.96
C ARG A 139 7.81 9.34 11.58
N GLU A 140 6.70 10.06 11.53
CA GLU A 140 6.36 10.85 10.35
C GLU A 140 7.45 11.90 10.16
N VAL A 141 8.54 11.52 9.49
CA VAL A 141 9.47 12.49 8.93
C VAL A 141 8.73 13.14 7.76
N PHE A 142 7.92 14.15 8.08
CA PHE A 142 7.60 15.23 7.15
C PHE A 142 8.93 15.90 6.77
N GLY A 143 9.61 15.35 5.78
CA GLY A 143 10.92 15.82 5.35
C GLY A 143 11.64 14.85 4.43
N GLY A 144 11.29 14.84 3.15
CA GLY A 144 12.07 14.13 2.13
C GLY A 144 11.23 13.81 0.90
N GLY A 145 11.23 14.72 -0.07
CA GLY A 145 10.40 14.60 -1.28
C GLY A 145 10.73 13.37 -2.12
N ALA A 146 9.71 12.56 -2.36
CA ALA A 146 9.56 11.80 -3.59
C ALA A 146 8.11 12.02 -4.03
N GLY A 147 7.94 12.69 -5.16
CA GLY A 147 6.67 13.26 -5.59
C GLY A 147 5.57 12.22 -5.77
N GLU A 148 4.51 12.37 -5.01
CA GLU A 148 3.20 11.83 -5.36
C GLU A 148 2.29 13.04 -5.60
N GLY A 149 1.92 13.21 -6.87
CA GLY A 149 1.26 14.38 -7.43
C GLY A 149 -0.04 14.70 -6.70
N SER A 150 0.03 15.68 -5.80
CA SER A 150 -1.14 16.25 -5.17
C SER A 150 -1.83 17.15 -6.20
N ASN A 151 -3.05 16.78 -6.57
CA ASN A 151 -4.04 17.57 -7.32
C ASN A 151 -4.45 18.83 -6.52
N LYS A 152 -3.49 19.70 -6.24
CA LYS A 152 -3.74 21.07 -5.82
C LYS A 152 -3.59 21.93 -7.06
N SER A 153 -4.71 22.16 -7.75
CA SER A 153 -4.82 23.23 -8.73
C SER A 153 -4.21 24.49 -8.11
N PRO A 154 -3.15 25.07 -8.70
CA PRO A 154 -2.54 26.25 -8.14
C PRO A 154 -3.60 27.36 -8.14
N GLN A 155 -4.00 27.82 -6.95
CA GLN A 155 -4.77 29.05 -6.84
C GLN A 155 -3.85 30.19 -7.24
N ILE A 156 -3.89 30.55 -8.52
CA ILE A 156 -3.20 31.71 -9.05
C ILE A 156 -3.79 32.93 -8.35
N LYS A 157 -3.03 33.53 -7.44
CA LYS A 157 -3.37 34.83 -6.86
C LYS A 157 -3.15 35.87 -7.95
N SER A 158 -4.22 36.23 -8.66
CA SER A 158 -4.21 37.18 -9.79
C SER A 158 -3.53 38.52 -9.46
N ASN A 159 -3.48 38.90 -8.18
CA ASN A 159 -2.78 40.10 -7.72
C ASN A 159 -1.25 40.06 -7.87
N GLN A 160 -0.60 38.90 -8.04
CA GLN A 160 0.85 38.84 -8.27
C GLN A 160 1.24 39.05 -9.73
N LEU A 161 0.36 38.71 -10.68
CA LEU A 161 0.61 38.91 -12.12
C LEU A 161 0.56 40.38 -12.55
N LEU A 162 -0.21 41.21 -11.82
CA LEU A 162 -0.40 42.64 -12.12
C LEU A 162 0.78 43.53 -11.68
N TYR A 163 1.64 43.06 -10.77
CA TYR A 163 2.83 43.81 -10.37
C TYR A 163 3.99 43.66 -11.38
N ASP A 164 4.11 42.50 -12.04
CA ASP A 164 5.13 42.28 -13.07
C ASP A 164 4.85 43.02 -14.39
N MET A 165 3.59 43.37 -14.66
CA MET A 165 3.22 44.16 -15.85
C MET A 165 3.38 45.68 -15.67
N LYS A 166 3.59 46.16 -14.43
CA LYS A 166 3.65 47.60 -14.13
C LYS A 166 5.05 48.19 -14.07
N ASN A 167 6.09 47.40 -14.33
CA ASN A 167 7.48 47.87 -14.24
C ASN A 167 8.18 47.84 -15.62
N PRO A 168 8.08 48.91 -16.43
CA PRO A 168 8.67 48.94 -17.77
C PRO A 168 10.21 49.09 -17.79
N HIS A 169 10.90 48.92 -16.65
CA HIS A 169 12.35 49.18 -16.51
C HIS A 169 13.20 48.03 -15.96
N ALA A 170 12.77 46.77 -16.08
CA ALA A 170 13.65 45.63 -15.83
C ALA A 170 14.13 45.01 -17.16
N ARG A 171 15.02 45.72 -17.86
CA ARG A 171 15.94 45.13 -18.85
C ARG A 171 17.34 45.12 -18.23
N GLY A 172 18.01 43.96 -18.25
CA GLY A 172 19.47 43.94 -18.22
C GLY A 172 20.10 42.72 -17.54
N PHE A 173 20.61 41.83 -18.40
CA PHE A 173 21.56 40.71 -18.20
C PHE A 173 21.02 39.40 -17.60
#